data_AF-A0A183TM63-F1
#
_entry.id   AF-A0A183TM63-F1
#
_cell.length_a   1.000
_cell.length_b   1.000
_cell.length_c   1.000
_cell.angle_alpha   90.00
_cell.angle_beta   90.00
_cell.angle_gamma   90.00
#
_symmetry.space_group_name_H-M   'P 1'
#
loop_
_entity.id
_entity.type
_entity.pdbx_description
1 polymer ?
#
loop_
_entity_poly.entity_id
_entity_poly.type
_entity_poly.pdbx_seq_one_letter_code
_entity_poly.pdbx_strand_id
1 'polypeptide(L)'
;LKTFLKQLQINPATWEDLAKDRPAWRRSVKTGLAIYEANRIAIAKRAARRSPVPRNNTANAQTLPACPCCQRIFRARISLVGHLRTQFTNNPIIPTSTSNSANPPSDSPTFAPGINSIIPTNIETTSQYSSPVTPPPPPAMGTLA
;
A
#
# COMPACT_ATOMS: atom_id res chain seq x y z
N LEU A 1 27.16 8.33 -28.74
CA LEU A 1 25.90 8.42 -29.52
C LEU A 1 25.39 7.07 -30.02
N LYS A 2 26.18 6.30 -30.80
CA LYS A 2 25.77 4.99 -31.38
C LYS A 2 25.28 3.95 -30.36
N THR A 3 25.82 3.97 -29.14
CA THR A 3 25.41 3.10 -28.02
C THR A 3 24.02 3.44 -27.48
N PHE A 4 23.74 4.72 -27.27
CA PHE A 4 22.43 5.20 -26.83
C PHE A 4 21.33 4.89 -27.85
N LEU A 5 21.61 5.07 -29.14
CA LEU A 5 20.66 4.71 -30.20
C LEU A 5 20.31 3.21 -30.14
N LYS A 6 21.32 2.35 -29.98
CA LYS A 6 21.10 0.90 -29.81
C LYS A 6 20.27 0.59 -28.55
N GLN A 7 20.55 1.26 -27.43
CA GLN A 7 19.78 1.07 -26.18
C GLN A 7 18.32 1.48 -26.33
N LEU A 8 18.03 2.50 -27.13
CA LEU A 8 16.68 2.95 -27.46
C LEU A 8 16.05 2.15 -28.62
N GLN A 9 16.71 1.09 -29.11
CA GLN A 9 16.29 0.31 -30.28
C GLN A 9 16.13 1.15 -31.57
N ILE A 10 16.90 2.22 -31.70
CA ILE A 10 16.99 3.04 -32.91
C ILE A 10 18.17 2.54 -33.74
N ASN A 11 17.91 2.18 -35.00
CA ASN A 11 18.94 1.68 -35.90
C ASN A 11 19.98 2.79 -36.20
N PRO A 12 21.27 2.60 -35.86
CA PRO A 12 22.30 3.60 -36.10
C PRO A 12 22.68 3.80 -37.57
N ALA A 13 22.21 2.97 -38.50
CA ALA A 13 22.41 3.17 -39.93
C ALA A 13 21.33 4.07 -40.56
N THR A 14 20.15 4.18 -39.92
CA THR A 14 18.99 4.90 -40.48
C THR A 14 18.50 6.05 -39.59
N TRP A 15 19.24 6.40 -38.54
CA TRP A 15 18.81 7.41 -37.57
C TRP A 15 18.78 8.83 -38.15
N GLU A 16 19.63 9.13 -39.14
CA GLU A 16 19.67 10.45 -39.79
C GLU A 16 18.42 10.69 -40.64
N ASP A 17 17.99 9.68 -41.41
CA ASP A 17 16.75 9.76 -42.17
C ASP A 17 15.53 9.83 -41.27
N LEU A 18 15.56 9.08 -40.15
CA LEU A 18 14.52 9.18 -39.12
C LEU A 18 14.52 10.55 -38.43
N ALA A 19 15.67 11.21 -38.28
CA ALA A 19 15.79 12.52 -37.64
C ALA A 19 15.26 13.66 -38.54
N LYS A 20 15.29 13.49 -39.86
CA LYS A 20 14.68 14.43 -40.83
C LYS A 20 13.16 14.50 -40.65
N ASP A 21 12.51 13.38 -40.35
CA ASP A 21 11.09 13.32 -39.95
C ASP A 21 10.95 13.59 -38.44
N ARG A 22 10.75 14.85 -38.07
CA ARG A 22 10.62 15.28 -36.67
C ARG A 22 9.51 14.53 -35.90
N PRO A 23 8.28 14.35 -36.43
CA PRO A 23 7.27 13.49 -35.82
C PRO A 23 7.72 12.03 -35.60
N ALA A 24 8.34 11.39 -36.60
CA ALA A 24 8.81 10.01 -36.47
C ALA A 24 9.97 9.88 -35.48
N TRP A 25 10.90 10.83 -35.48
CA TRP A 25 11.96 10.91 -34.47
C TRP A 25 11.42 10.92 -33.04
N ARG A 26 10.44 11.79 -32.76
CA ARG A 26 9.82 11.89 -31.43
C ARG A 26 9.16 10.58 -31.01
N ARG A 27 8.43 9.92 -31.92
CA ARG A 27 7.79 8.62 -31.63
C ARG A 27 8.82 7.55 -31.32
N SER A 28 9.86 7.41 -32.13
CA SER A 28 10.90 6.40 -31.94
C SER A 28 11.66 6.59 -30.63
N VAL A 29 12.04 7.83 -30.29
CA VAL A 29 12.72 8.13 -29.02
C VAL A 29 11.81 7.83 -27.83
N LYS A 30 10.52 8.19 -27.88
CA LYS A 30 9.56 7.94 -26.79
C LYS A 30 9.37 6.44 -26.54
N THR A 31 9.17 5.66 -27.61
CA THR A 31 9.04 4.20 -27.52
C THR A 31 10.32 3.56 -27.02
N GLY A 32 11.47 3.95 -27.58
CA GLY A 32 12.77 3.45 -27.15
C GLY A 32 13.04 3.71 -25.67
N LEU A 33 12.69 4.89 -25.17
CA LEU A 33 12.84 5.24 -23.76
C LEU A 33 11.93 4.40 -22.86
N ALA A 34 10.67 4.22 -23.24
CA ALA A 34 9.74 3.39 -22.48
C ALA A 34 10.24 1.95 -22.32
N ILE A 35 10.79 1.38 -23.41
CA ILE A 35 11.33 0.01 -23.37
C ILE A 35 12.63 -0.05 -22.55
N TYR A 36 13.52 0.93 -22.71
CA TYR A 36 14.75 1.01 -21.94
C TYR A 36 14.46 1.07 -20.43
N GLU A 37 13.50 1.91 -20.02
CA GLU A 37 13.09 2.04 -18.62
C GLU A 37 12.47 0.76 -18.07
N ALA A 38 11.58 0.12 -18.83
CA ALA A 38 10.97 -1.15 -18.45
C ALA A 38 12.02 -2.24 -18.24
N ASN A 39 13.01 -2.34 -19.15
CA ASN A 39 14.11 -3.29 -19.03
C ASN A 39 14.98 -3.01 -17.80
N ARG A 40 15.34 -1.74 -17.58
CA ARG A 40 16.11 -1.32 -16.41
C ARG A 40 15.43 -1.71 -15.09
N ILE A 41 14.12 -1.50 -14.98
CA ILE A 41 13.32 -1.89 -13.80
C ILE A 41 13.25 -3.42 -13.68
N ALA A 42 13.05 -4.15 -14.79
CA ALA A 42 12.98 -5.60 -14.77
C ALA A 42 14.30 -6.23 -14.30
N ILE A 43 15.44 -5.72 -14.78
CA ILE A 43 16.78 -6.14 -14.34
C ILE A 43 16.96 -5.88 -12.84
N ALA A 44 16.62 -4.68 -12.37
CA ALA A 44 16.72 -4.34 -10.94
C ALA A 44 15.84 -5.23 -10.06
N LYS A 45 14.59 -5.49 -10.47
CA LYS A 45 13.68 -6.41 -9.76
C LYS A 45 14.22 -7.83 -9.73
N ARG A 46 14.80 -8.32 -10.82
CA ARG A 46 15.43 -9.64 -10.88
C ARG A 46 16.65 -9.72 -9.96
N ALA A 47 17.47 -8.67 -9.93
CA ALA A 47 18.61 -8.58 -9.02
C ALA A 47 18.14 -8.57 -7.55
N ALA A 48 17.11 -7.80 -7.20
CA ALA A 48 16.56 -7.78 -5.84
C ALA A 48 16.02 -9.14 -5.37
N ARG A 49 15.38 -9.92 -6.27
CA ARG A 49 14.93 -11.29 -5.96
C ARG A 49 16.08 -12.30 -5.82
N ARG A 50 17.19 -12.06 -6.53
CA ARG A 50 18.39 -12.91 -6.52
C ARG A 50 19.40 -12.52 -5.46
N SER A 51 19.29 -11.31 -4.91
CA SER A 51 19.98 -10.97 -3.67
C SER A 51 19.67 -12.10 -2.69
N PRO A 52 20.67 -12.67 -2.02
CA PRO A 52 20.39 -13.37 -0.78
C PRO A 52 19.55 -12.39 0.02
N VAL A 53 18.25 -12.67 0.15
CA VAL A 53 17.53 -12.18 1.31
C VAL A 53 18.46 -12.55 2.46
N PRO A 54 18.76 -11.64 3.40
CA PRO A 54 19.14 -12.07 4.73
C PRO A 54 17.98 -12.92 5.22
N ARG A 55 17.95 -14.19 4.80
CA ARG A 55 17.33 -15.26 5.52
C ARG A 55 18.07 -15.13 6.82
N ASN A 56 17.38 -14.53 7.76
CA ASN A 56 17.43 -14.76 9.19
C ASN A 56 17.48 -16.27 9.49
N ASN A 57 18.47 -16.93 8.94
CA ASN A 57 18.95 -18.27 9.20
C ASN A 57 20.40 -18.12 9.69
N THR A 58 20.73 -17.00 10.34
CA THR A 58 21.68 -17.12 11.43
C THR A 58 20.94 -17.99 12.43
N ALA A 59 21.39 -19.23 12.58
CA ALA A 59 21.07 -20.09 13.71
C ALA A 59 21.66 -19.45 14.99
N ASN A 60 21.29 -18.21 15.27
CA ASN A 60 21.33 -17.68 16.61
C ASN A 60 20.09 -18.27 17.26
N ALA A 61 20.25 -18.99 18.36
CA ALA A 61 19.15 -19.53 19.13
C ALA A 61 18.16 -18.39 19.41
N GLN A 62 17.13 -18.25 18.57
CA GLN A 62 16.22 -17.12 18.61
C GLN A 62 15.34 -17.36 19.83
N THR A 63 15.77 -16.83 20.97
CA THR A 63 14.98 -16.86 22.19
C THR A 63 13.61 -16.30 21.86
N LEU A 64 12.57 -17.12 22.05
CA LEU A 64 11.22 -16.73 21.73
C LEU A 64 10.88 -15.42 22.48
N PRO A 65 10.31 -14.42 21.80
CA PRO A 65 10.05 -13.13 22.40
C PRO A 65 9.06 -13.27 23.56
N ALA A 66 9.44 -12.77 24.74
CA ALA A 66 8.61 -12.82 25.94
C ALA A 66 8.06 -11.44 26.30
N CYS A 67 6.89 -11.41 26.94
CA CYS A 67 6.34 -10.20 27.51
C CYS A 67 7.10 -9.82 28.80
N PRO A 68 7.70 -8.61 28.91
CA PRO A 68 8.40 -8.19 30.13
C PRO A 68 7.49 -8.11 31.37
N CYS A 69 6.18 -7.94 31.16
CA CYS A 69 5.22 -7.74 32.25
C CYS A 69 4.74 -9.05 32.88
N CYS A 70 4.71 -10.15 32.12
CA CYS A 70 4.15 -11.42 32.59
C CYS A 70 4.97 -12.65 32.19
N GLN A 71 6.14 -12.44 31.57
CA GLN A 71 7.06 -13.47 31.09
C GLN A 71 6.45 -14.49 30.11
N ARG A 72 5.24 -14.22 29.59
CA ARG A 72 4.60 -15.08 28.59
C ARG A 72 5.42 -15.09 27.31
N ILE A 73 5.77 -16.28 26.85
CA ILE A 73 6.55 -16.52 25.64
C ILE A 73 5.62 -16.55 24.42
N PHE A 74 5.97 -15.82 23.37
CA PHE A 74 5.20 -15.76 22.12
C PHE A 74 5.97 -16.40 20.97
N ARG A 75 5.24 -17.12 20.12
CA ARG A 75 5.81 -17.76 18.92
C ARG A 75 6.12 -16.75 17.80
N ALA A 76 5.49 -15.58 17.83
CA ALA A 76 5.69 -14.52 16.85
C ALA A 76 5.68 -13.14 17.52
N ARG A 77 6.47 -12.20 16.98
CA ARG A 77 6.51 -10.81 17.47
C ARG A 77 5.15 -10.11 17.37
N ILE A 78 4.35 -10.42 16.34
CA ILE A 78 3.02 -9.82 16.16
C ILE A 78 2.08 -10.16 17.32
N SER A 79 2.15 -11.39 17.85
CA SER A 79 1.34 -11.83 19.00
C SER A 79 1.77 -11.15 20.30
N LEU A 80 3.07 -10.93 20.50
CA LEU A 80 3.58 -10.16 21.63
C LEU A 80 3.10 -8.70 21.56
N VAL A 81 3.20 -8.06 20.38
CA VAL A 81 2.74 -6.67 20.18
C VAL A 81 1.24 -6.55 20.44
N GLY A 82 0.43 -7.48 19.95
CA GLY A 82 -1.00 -7.53 20.25
C GLY A 82 -1.27 -7.66 21.76
N HIS A 83 -0.54 -8.56 22.43
CA HIS A 83 -0.66 -8.74 23.88
C HIS A 83 -0.30 -7.46 24.67
N LEU A 84 0.82 -6.79 24.33
CA LEU A 84 1.21 -5.55 24.99
C LEU A 84 0.17 -4.45 24.77
N ARG A 85 -0.37 -4.30 23.55
CA ARG A 85 -1.44 -3.34 23.28
C ARG A 85 -2.65 -3.57 24.18
N THR A 86 -3.14 -4.81 24.27
CA THR A 86 -4.25 -5.13 25.17
C THR A 86 -3.89 -4.87 26.64
N GLN A 87 -2.68 -5.20 27.09
CA GLN A 87 -2.26 -4.97 28.47
C GLN A 87 -2.14 -3.48 28.83
N PHE A 88 -1.57 -2.65 27.94
CA PHE A 88 -1.40 -1.22 28.19
C PHE A 88 -2.66 -0.40 27.92
N THR A 89 -3.62 -0.90 27.13
CA THR A 89 -4.92 -0.25 26.93
C THR A 89 -5.92 -0.58 28.04
N ASN A 90 -5.81 -1.75 28.67
CA ASN A 90 -6.62 -2.10 29.85
C ASN A 90 -5.99 -1.64 31.18
N ASN A 91 -4.82 -1.00 31.15
CA ASN A 91 -4.21 -0.39 32.33
C ASN A 91 -4.63 1.10 32.40
N PRO A 92 -5.46 1.52 33.36
CA PRO A 92 -5.87 2.91 33.49
C PRO A 92 -4.74 3.71 34.16
N ILE A 93 -3.68 4.02 33.43
CA ILE A 93 -2.65 4.98 33.87
C ILE A 93 -2.70 6.20 32.95
N ILE A 94 -3.73 7.00 33.15
CA ILE A 94 -3.68 8.44 32.90
C ILE A 94 -3.16 9.06 34.21
N PRO A 95 -2.01 9.75 34.26
CA PRO A 95 -1.68 10.56 35.42
C PRO A 95 -2.33 11.93 35.22
N THR A 96 -3.60 12.09 35.59
CA THR A 96 -4.15 13.43 35.85
C THR A 96 -4.14 13.66 37.35
N SER A 97 -2.97 14.02 37.88
CA SER A 97 -2.86 14.57 39.22
C SER A 97 -3.42 16.00 39.23
N THR A 98 -4.70 16.15 39.55
CA THR A 98 -5.18 17.32 40.29
C THR A 98 -6.11 16.79 41.39
N SER A 99 -5.51 16.49 42.54
CA SER A 99 -6.25 16.20 43.77
C SER A 99 -6.82 17.52 44.29
N ASN A 100 -8.14 17.58 44.48
CA ASN A 100 -8.71 18.27 45.62
C ASN A 100 -9.97 17.52 46.11
N SER A 101 -9.89 17.22 47.40
CA SER A 101 -10.83 16.57 48.29
C SER A 101 -12.28 17.06 48.20
N ALA A 102 -13.23 16.12 48.11
CA ALA A 102 -14.36 15.97 49.05
C ALA A 102 -15.16 14.70 48.69
N ASN A 103 -15.28 13.76 49.63
CA ASN A 103 -16.20 12.62 49.51
C ASN A 103 -17.66 13.07 49.68
N PRO A 104 -18.61 12.41 49.00
CA PRO A 104 -19.87 12.03 49.62
C PRO A 104 -20.10 10.50 49.57
N PRO A 105 -21.06 9.98 50.35
CA PRO A 105 -21.07 8.59 50.77
C PRO A 105 -21.62 7.62 49.72
N SER A 106 -21.19 6.37 49.90
CA SER A 106 -21.71 5.10 49.40
C SER A 106 -23.18 5.12 48.95
N ASP A 107 -23.42 4.66 47.71
CA ASP A 107 -24.57 3.83 47.36
C ASP A 107 -24.15 2.85 46.24
N SER A 108 -24.12 1.56 46.57
CA SER A 108 -24.06 0.49 45.56
C SER A 108 -25.47 0.14 45.12
N PRO A 109 -25.71 -0.04 43.81
CA PRO A 109 -26.73 -0.97 43.37
C PRO A 109 -26.14 -2.01 42.41
N THR A 110 -26.10 -3.25 42.89
CA THR A 110 -26.19 -4.47 42.08
C THR A 110 -27.37 -4.37 41.13
N PHE A 111 -27.22 -4.54 39.81
CA PHE A 111 -28.20 -5.22 38.94
C PHE A 111 -27.65 -5.53 37.52
N ALA A 112 -27.61 -6.84 37.23
CA ALA A 112 -27.86 -7.61 36.00
C ALA A 112 -27.62 -7.03 34.56
N PRO A 113 -27.25 -7.91 33.59
CA PRO A 113 -26.91 -7.53 32.23
C PRO A 113 -28.17 -7.25 31.40
N GLY A 114 -28.30 -6.02 30.90
CA GLY A 114 -29.44 -5.61 30.08
C GLY A 114 -29.05 -4.56 29.06
N ILE A 115 -28.95 -5.00 27.79
CA ILE A 115 -29.37 -4.31 26.56
C ILE A 115 -29.48 -2.78 26.66
N ASN A 116 -28.56 -2.07 25.99
CA ASN A 116 -28.76 -0.76 25.34
C ASN A 116 -27.57 -0.47 24.40
N SER A 117 -27.50 -1.14 23.23
CA SER A 117 -26.63 -0.66 22.15
C SER A 117 -27.37 0.42 21.38
N ILE A 118 -26.89 1.64 21.58
CA ILE A 118 -27.30 2.85 20.90
C ILE A 118 -26.94 2.72 19.41
N ILE A 119 -27.93 3.03 18.58
CA ILE A 119 -27.92 3.05 17.11
C ILE A 119 -26.71 3.85 16.58
N PRO A 120 -25.86 3.30 15.69
CA PRO A 120 -24.94 4.12 14.94
C PRO A 120 -25.67 4.75 13.76
N THR A 121 -25.75 6.08 13.81
CA THR A 121 -26.15 6.97 12.72
C THR A 121 -25.39 6.63 11.44
N ASN A 122 -26.05 5.94 10.51
CA ASN A 122 -25.59 5.79 9.14
C ASN A 122 -25.63 7.18 8.48
N ILE A 123 -24.46 7.78 8.27
CA ILE A 123 -24.32 8.91 7.35
C ILE A 123 -24.39 8.31 5.94
N GLU A 124 -25.60 8.27 5.41
CA GLU A 124 -25.91 7.86 4.05
C GLU A 124 -25.30 8.92 3.11
N THR A 125 -24.06 8.68 2.68
CA THR A 125 -23.41 9.51 1.67
C THR A 125 -23.96 9.09 0.32
N THR A 126 -24.98 9.80 -0.14
CA THR A 126 -25.54 9.71 -1.49
C THR A 126 -24.44 9.95 -2.52
N SER A 127 -23.84 8.86 -3.02
CA SER A 127 -22.98 8.91 -4.21
C SER A 127 -23.87 8.77 -5.43
N GLN A 128 -24.15 9.91 -6.08
CA GLN A 128 -24.86 10.00 -7.35
C GLN A 128 -24.07 9.28 -8.45
N TYR A 129 -24.56 8.11 -8.87
CA TYR A 129 -24.07 7.37 -10.02
C TYR A 129 -24.50 8.10 -11.30
N SER A 130 -23.58 8.81 -11.94
CA SER A 130 -23.78 9.31 -13.31
C SER A 130 -23.49 8.20 -14.31
N SER A 131 -24.53 7.77 -15.03
CA SER A 131 -24.45 6.77 -16.09
C SER A 131 -23.62 7.24 -17.30
N PRO A 132 -22.98 6.32 -18.04
CA PRO A 132 -22.21 6.64 -19.24
C PRO A 132 -23.13 6.98 -20.43
N VAL A 133 -22.80 8.07 -21.14
CA VAL A 133 -23.41 8.43 -22.43
C VAL A 133 -22.74 7.61 -23.54
N THR A 134 -23.54 6.81 -24.24
CA THR A 134 -23.11 6.05 -25.42
C THR A 134 -22.95 6.99 -26.63
N PRO A 135 -21.82 6.98 -27.34
CA PRO A 135 -21.70 7.74 -28.60
C PRO A 135 -22.42 7.02 -29.76
N PRO A 136 -22.98 7.76 -30.73
CA PRO A 136 -23.71 7.19 -31.87
C PRO A 136 -22.77 6.46 -32.85
N PRO A 137 -23.26 5.45 -33.58
CA PRO A 137 -22.47 4.68 -34.55
C PRO A 137 -22.11 5.50 -35.79
N PRO A 138 -20.96 5.21 -36.45
CA PRO A 138 -20.54 5.89 -37.67
C PRO A 138 -21.45 5.55 -38.88
N PRO A 139 -21.58 6.47 -39.86
CA PRO A 139 -22.42 6.25 -41.04
C PRO A 139 -21.83 5.16 -41.96
N ALA A 140 -22.72 4.34 -42.50
CA ALA A 140 -22.40 3.27 -43.44
C ALA A 140 -21.80 3.82 -44.75
N MET A 141 -20.64 3.31 -45.13
CA MET A 141 -20.03 3.54 -46.44
C MET A 141 -20.84 2.79 -47.50
N GLY A 142 -21.55 3.53 -48.34
CA GLY A 142 -22.21 3.00 -49.52
C GLY A 142 -21.18 2.41 -50.49
N THR A 143 -21.42 1.18 -50.92
CA THR A 143 -20.71 0.55 -52.04
C THR A 143 -21.41 0.98 -53.32
N LEU A 144 -20.72 1.74 -54.18
CA LEU A 144 -21.13 1.94 -55.56
C LEU A 144 -20.59 0.77 -56.40
N ALA A 145 -21.50 0.12 -57.11
CA ALA A 145 -21.20 -0.75 -58.25
C ALA A 145 -21.09 0.09 -59.53
#